data_AF-A0A7S3B9U6-F1
#
_entry.id   AF-A0A7S3B9U6-F1
#
_cell.length_a   1.000
_cell.length_b   1.000
_cell.length_c   1.000
_cell.angle_alpha   90.00
_cell.angle_beta   90.00
_cell.angle_gamma   90.00
#
_symmetry.space_group_name_H-M   'P 1'
#
loop_
_entity.id
_entity.type
_entity.pdbx_description
1 polymer ?
#
loop_
_entity_poly.entity_id
_entity_poly.type
_entity_poly.pdbx_seq_one_letter_code
_entity_poly.pdbx_strand_id
1 'polypeptide(L)'
;AAGRWWRPPSASLTHPMCDALESRGYCLCMGDLYSNDVWIDAPTQRRGLQTPCPRTIDYHVKFLIDQARPGSVMILHSAWRDARGTLWRGKTADILARVLPKLAARGFECGSLSALQSASNRAPLPCHSQRPGARLRRALGGGASEGYPWAARAESRPKQPAARMEETTLSMSSVVLI
;
A
#
# COMPACT_ATOMS: atom_id res chain seq x y z
N ALA A 1 -6.20 7.88 -21.81
CA ALA A 1 -7.42 7.27 -21.23
C ALA A 1 -7.17 7.03 -19.75
N ALA A 2 -8.13 7.34 -18.87
CA ALA A 2 -8.02 7.00 -17.45
C ALA A 2 -7.97 5.48 -17.31
N GLY A 3 -6.87 4.95 -16.76
CA GLY A 3 -6.64 3.51 -16.67
C GLY A 3 -7.71 2.80 -15.84
N ARG A 4 -8.06 1.56 -16.20
CA ARG A 4 -8.84 0.68 -15.32
C ARG A 4 -7.92 0.18 -14.23
N TRP A 5 -8.11 0.63 -12.99
CA TRP A 5 -7.22 0.24 -11.90
C TRP A 5 -7.61 -1.12 -11.33
N TRP A 6 -6.61 -1.93 -11.02
CA TRP A 6 -6.78 -3.19 -10.32
C TRP A 6 -5.70 -3.34 -9.23
N ARG A 7 -6.10 -3.80 -8.04
CA ARG A 7 -5.20 -4.03 -6.92
C ARG A 7 -5.25 -5.50 -6.52
N PRO A 8 -4.12 -6.22 -6.48
CA PRO A 8 -4.14 -7.63 -6.11
C PRO A 8 -4.61 -7.84 -4.68
N PRO A 9 -5.48 -8.85 -4.45
CA PRO A 9 -5.75 -9.35 -3.11
C PRO A 9 -4.43 -9.68 -2.41
N SER A 10 -4.28 -9.23 -1.17
CA SER A 10 -3.07 -9.45 -0.36
C SER A 10 -1.76 -9.00 -1.03
N ALA A 11 -1.83 -8.04 -1.97
CA ALA A 11 -0.66 -7.58 -2.74
C ALA A 11 0.09 -8.72 -3.47
N SER A 12 -0.59 -9.84 -3.73
CA SER A 12 -0.01 -11.06 -4.27
C SER A 12 -0.40 -11.24 -5.73
N LEU A 13 0.59 -11.49 -6.58
CA LEU A 13 0.40 -11.57 -8.02
C LEU A 13 1.43 -12.50 -8.65
N THR A 14 1.02 -13.20 -9.71
CA THR A 14 1.90 -14.03 -10.54
C THR A 14 2.09 -13.38 -11.92
N HIS A 15 3.16 -13.74 -12.63
CA HIS A 15 3.38 -13.25 -14.01
C HIS A 15 2.20 -13.56 -14.97
N PRO A 16 1.56 -14.74 -14.92
CA PRO A 16 0.36 -14.95 -15.75
C PRO A 16 -0.82 -14.02 -15.41
N MET A 17 -0.99 -13.65 -14.14
CA MET A 17 -2.06 -12.70 -13.74
C MET A 17 -1.74 -11.28 -14.22
N CYS A 18 -0.48 -10.87 -14.08
CA CYS A 18 0.11 -9.66 -14.67
C CYS A 18 -0.30 -9.52 -16.14
N ASP A 19 0.08 -10.49 -16.97
CA ASP A 19 -0.12 -10.47 -18.42
C ASP A 19 -1.63 -10.47 -18.78
N ALA A 20 -2.43 -11.23 -18.02
CA ALA A 20 -3.87 -11.29 -18.21
C ALA A 20 -4.58 -9.95 -17.91
N LEU A 21 -4.08 -9.18 -16.94
CA LEU A 21 -4.63 -7.86 -16.58
C LEU A 21 -4.19 -6.79 -17.58
N GLU A 22 -2.91 -6.79 -17.98
CA GLU A 22 -2.39 -5.84 -18.97
C GLU A 22 -2.99 -6.02 -20.35
N SER A 23 -3.15 -7.26 -20.83
CA SER A 23 -3.83 -7.56 -22.10
C SER A 23 -5.30 -7.11 -22.10
N ARG A 24 -5.89 -6.93 -20.92
CA ARG A 24 -7.22 -6.35 -20.72
C ARG A 24 -7.16 -4.86 -20.39
N GLY A 25 -6.03 -4.17 -20.57
CA GLY A 25 -5.91 -2.74 -20.34
C GLY A 25 -6.15 -2.31 -18.89
N TYR A 26 -5.87 -3.18 -17.92
CA TYR A 26 -5.83 -2.79 -16.51
C TYR A 26 -4.45 -2.24 -16.14
N CYS A 27 -4.45 -1.21 -15.29
CA CYS A 27 -3.27 -0.72 -14.60
C CYS A 27 -3.24 -1.31 -13.19
N LEU A 28 -2.13 -1.92 -12.81
CA LEU A 28 -1.95 -2.35 -11.43
C LEU A 28 -1.73 -1.15 -10.51
N CYS A 29 -2.31 -1.21 -9.32
CA CYS A 29 -2.03 -0.28 -8.26
C CYS A 29 -1.58 -1.00 -6.98
N MET A 30 -0.42 -0.59 -6.49
CA MET A 30 0.14 -1.01 -5.22
C MET A 30 0.20 0.21 -4.29
N GLY A 31 -0.21 0.02 -3.04
CA GLY A 31 -0.03 1.03 -2.01
C GLY A 31 1.35 0.96 -1.37
N ASP A 32 1.83 2.10 -0.88
CA ASP A 32 3.06 2.23 -0.09
C ASP A 32 2.77 2.55 1.39
N LEU A 33 1.57 3.03 1.73
CA LEU A 33 1.14 3.32 3.08
C LEU A 33 0.06 2.35 3.55
N TYR A 34 0.43 1.46 4.45
CA TYR A 34 -0.49 0.49 5.05
C TYR A 34 -0.20 0.38 6.54
N SER A 35 -1.09 0.94 7.37
CA SER A 35 -0.95 0.96 8.82
C SER A 35 -1.44 -0.32 9.50
N ASN A 36 -1.84 -1.33 8.72
CA ASN A 36 -2.41 -2.58 9.20
C ASN A 36 -3.76 -2.41 9.92
N ASP A 37 -4.60 -1.49 9.41
CA ASP A 37 -5.92 -1.11 9.94
C ASP A 37 -6.92 -2.29 10.01
N VAL A 38 -6.70 -3.36 9.24
CA VAL A 38 -7.53 -4.57 9.27
C VAL A 38 -7.64 -5.21 10.66
N TRP A 39 -6.68 -4.93 11.56
CA TRP A 39 -6.64 -5.47 12.92
C TRP A 39 -7.14 -4.49 13.99
N ILE A 40 -7.58 -3.29 13.64
CA ILE A 40 -7.91 -2.25 14.63
C ILE A 40 -9.05 -2.64 15.58
N ASP A 41 -9.97 -3.49 15.11
CA ASP A 41 -11.09 -4.03 15.89
C ASP A 41 -10.92 -5.52 16.23
N ALA A 42 -9.78 -6.11 15.90
CA ALA A 42 -9.57 -7.52 16.15
C ALA A 42 -9.55 -7.82 17.66
N PRO A 43 -10.21 -8.90 18.12
CA PRO A 43 -10.20 -9.29 19.52
C PRO A 43 -8.77 -9.60 19.99
N THR A 44 -8.49 -9.26 21.25
CA THR A 44 -7.19 -9.39 21.96
C THR A 44 -6.58 -10.79 21.93
N GLN A 45 -7.36 -11.84 21.65
CA GLN A 45 -6.96 -13.23 21.90
C GLN A 45 -7.46 -14.19 20.81
N ARG A 46 -7.05 -14.01 19.55
CA ARG A 46 -7.01 -15.19 18.66
C ARG A 46 -5.69 -15.94 18.89
N ARG A 47 -5.72 -16.87 19.83
CA ARG A 47 -4.76 -18.00 20.00
C ARG A 47 -3.28 -17.62 20.19
N GLY A 48 -2.94 -16.86 21.24
CA GLY A 48 -1.54 -16.67 21.67
C GLY A 48 -0.61 -15.97 20.68
N LEU A 49 -1.10 -15.58 19.50
CA LEU A 49 -0.38 -14.76 18.54
C LEU A 49 -0.58 -13.30 18.92
N GLN A 50 0.52 -12.67 19.35
CA GLN A 50 0.57 -11.24 19.60
C GLN A 50 0.13 -10.52 18.32
N THR A 51 -0.92 -9.70 18.41
CA THR A 51 -1.35 -8.90 17.26
C THR A 51 -0.19 -7.99 16.88
N PRO A 52 0.33 -8.05 15.64
CA PRO A 52 1.57 -7.37 15.29
C PRO A 52 1.44 -5.83 15.22
N CYS A 53 0.24 -5.29 15.43
CA CYS A 53 -0.07 -3.87 15.30
C CYS A 53 -0.81 -3.34 16.53
N PRO A 54 -0.42 -2.16 17.08
CA PRO A 54 -1.22 -1.44 18.06
C PRO A 54 -2.63 -1.17 17.53
N ARG A 55 -3.65 -1.33 18.40
CA ARG A 55 -5.08 -1.23 18.06
C ARG A 55 -5.70 0.12 18.41
N THR A 56 -4.87 1.16 18.46
CA THR A 56 -5.30 2.51 18.80
C THR A 56 -5.40 3.34 17.53
N ILE A 57 -6.47 4.14 17.43
CA ILE A 57 -6.62 5.11 16.34
C ILE A 57 -5.38 6.02 16.28
N ASP A 58 -4.83 6.42 17.44
CA ASP A 58 -3.64 7.27 17.53
C ASP A 58 -2.41 6.67 16.83
N TYR A 59 -2.18 5.37 16.97
CA TYR A 59 -1.08 4.71 16.27
C TYR A 59 -1.24 4.82 14.75
N HIS A 60 -2.42 4.48 14.23
CA HIS A 60 -2.67 4.52 12.79
C HIS A 60 -2.60 5.95 12.25
N VAL A 61 -3.19 6.92 12.96
CA VAL A 61 -3.12 8.35 12.61
C VAL A 61 -1.67 8.82 12.54
N LYS A 62 -0.87 8.53 13.58
CA LYS A 62 0.54 8.90 13.63
C LYS A 62 1.33 8.26 12.49
N PHE A 63 1.18 6.94 12.28
CA PHE A 63 1.87 6.22 11.22
C PHE A 63 1.59 6.83 9.85
N LEU A 64 0.30 7.05 9.53
CA LEU A 64 -0.11 7.55 8.22
C LEU A 64 0.42 8.96 7.96
N ILE A 65 0.41 9.82 8.97
CA ILE A 65 0.94 11.19 8.86
C ILE A 65 2.46 11.16 8.71
N ASP A 66 3.17 10.43 9.57
CA ASP A 66 4.64 10.43 9.57
C ASP A 66 5.23 9.81 8.29
N GLN A 67 4.53 8.83 7.72
CA GLN A 67 5.03 8.11 6.55
C GLN A 67 4.58 8.70 5.21
N ALA A 68 3.55 9.56 5.19
CA ALA A 68 3.03 10.16 3.97
C ALA A 68 4.07 11.01 3.24
N ARG A 69 4.13 10.84 1.90
CA ARG A 69 5.00 11.55 0.98
C ARG A 69 4.24 11.94 -0.29
N PRO A 70 4.73 12.94 -1.05
CA PRO A 70 4.19 13.24 -2.37
C PRO A 70 4.07 11.98 -3.23
N GLY A 71 2.88 11.72 -3.74
CA GLY A 71 2.54 10.55 -4.55
C GLY A 71 2.23 9.26 -3.77
N SER A 72 2.15 9.30 -2.44
CA SER A 72 1.79 8.12 -1.66
C SER A 72 0.36 7.65 -1.95
N VAL A 73 0.19 6.33 -1.94
CA VAL A 73 -1.06 5.60 -2.09
C VAL A 73 -1.31 4.85 -0.78
N MET A 74 -2.34 5.29 -0.06
CA MET A 74 -2.76 4.74 1.21
C MET A 74 -3.79 3.63 1.02
N ILE A 75 -3.55 2.50 1.67
CA ILE A 75 -4.45 1.36 1.70
C ILE A 75 -5.21 1.38 3.02
N LEU A 76 -6.52 1.55 2.94
CA LEU A 76 -7.43 1.44 4.07
C LEU A 76 -8.57 0.50 3.71
N HIS A 77 -9.16 -0.12 4.73
CA HIS A 77 -10.22 -1.08 4.52
C HIS A 77 -11.54 -0.52 5.03
N SER A 78 -12.57 -0.62 4.20
CA SER A 78 -13.92 -0.23 4.61
C SER A 78 -14.44 -1.10 5.75
N ALA A 79 -15.28 -0.48 6.57
CA ALA A 79 -16.05 -1.18 7.57
C ALA A 79 -16.99 -2.20 6.90
N TRP A 80 -17.12 -3.37 7.50
CA TRP A 80 -18.07 -4.39 7.04
C TRP A 80 -18.61 -5.19 8.22
N ARG A 81 -19.78 -5.80 8.03
CA ARG A 81 -20.35 -6.73 9.01
C ARG A 81 -20.22 -8.15 8.49
N ASP A 82 -19.79 -9.06 9.34
CA ASP A 82 -19.82 -10.49 9.02
C ASP A 82 -21.24 -11.06 9.16
N ALA A 83 -21.41 -12.32 8.79
CA ALA A 83 -22.71 -13.02 8.85
C ALA A 83 -23.30 -13.10 10.28
N ARG A 84 -22.52 -12.81 11.32
CA ARG A 84 -22.96 -12.79 12.73
C ARG A 84 -23.29 -11.38 13.21
N GLY A 85 -23.23 -10.38 12.32
CA GLY A 85 -23.46 -8.98 12.64
C GLY A 85 -22.27 -8.26 13.28
N THR A 86 -21.11 -8.94 13.43
CA THR A 86 -19.91 -8.35 14.03
C THR A 86 -19.38 -7.25 13.13
N LEU A 87 -19.20 -6.04 13.66
CA LEU A 87 -18.59 -4.94 12.92
C LEU A 87 -17.07 -5.10 12.91
N TRP A 88 -16.50 -5.14 11.73
CA TRP A 88 -15.06 -5.15 11.48
C TRP A 88 -14.64 -3.82 10.86
N ARG A 89 -13.49 -3.27 11.29
CA ARG A 89 -12.90 -2.03 10.77
C ARG A 89 -13.82 -0.81 10.90
N GLY A 90 -14.65 -0.81 11.95
CA GLY A 90 -15.55 0.29 12.28
C GLY A 90 -14.79 1.59 12.56
N LYS A 91 -13.57 1.49 13.08
CA LYS A 91 -12.73 2.64 13.42
C LYS A 91 -11.94 3.23 12.23
N THR A 92 -11.95 2.61 11.05
CA THR A 92 -11.18 3.12 9.90
C THR A 92 -11.68 4.51 9.46
N ALA A 93 -12.98 4.77 9.57
CA ALA A 93 -13.55 6.09 9.33
C ALA A 93 -13.01 7.15 10.31
N ASP A 94 -12.86 6.81 11.59
CA ASP A 94 -12.32 7.71 12.61
C ASP A 94 -10.83 8.02 12.38
N ILE A 95 -10.06 7.04 11.89
CA ILE A 95 -8.67 7.26 11.45
C ILE A 95 -8.65 8.29 10.32
N LEU A 96 -9.48 8.10 9.29
CA LEU A 96 -9.56 9.01 8.14
C LEU A 96 -9.94 10.43 8.54
N ALA A 97 -10.97 10.58 9.38
CA ALA A 97 -11.43 11.87 9.88
C ALA A 97 -10.32 12.66 10.59
N ARG A 98 -9.35 11.96 11.21
CA ARG A 98 -8.20 12.57 11.90
C ARG A 98 -6.96 12.75 11.03
N VAL A 99 -6.76 11.90 10.02
CA VAL A 99 -5.60 11.96 9.12
C VAL A 99 -5.78 13.05 8.07
N LEU A 100 -6.95 13.13 7.43
CA LEU A 100 -7.18 13.99 6.28
C LEU A 100 -6.92 15.47 6.56
N PRO A 101 -7.46 16.09 7.64
CA PRO A 101 -7.18 17.50 7.92
C PRO A 101 -5.71 17.78 8.19
N LYS A 102 -5.00 16.83 8.82
CA LYS A 102 -3.58 16.97 9.15
C LYS A 102 -2.67 16.84 7.94
N LEU A 103 -3.05 16.00 6.97
CA LEU A 103 -2.36 15.93 5.68
C LEU A 103 -2.66 17.20 4.85
N ALA A 104 -3.91 17.65 4.80
CA ALA A 104 -4.29 18.89 4.12
C ALA A 104 -3.52 20.11 4.65
N ALA A 105 -3.40 20.24 5.99
CA ALA A 105 -2.60 21.30 6.62
C ALA A 105 -1.10 21.25 6.27
N ARG A 106 -0.60 20.11 5.79
CA ARG A 106 0.77 19.94 5.28
C ARG A 106 0.88 20.12 3.76
N GLY A 107 -0.18 20.62 3.12
CA GLY A 107 -0.23 20.84 1.67
C GLY A 107 -0.48 19.57 0.86
N PHE A 108 -0.97 18.49 1.48
CA PHE A 108 -1.37 17.30 0.73
C PHE A 108 -2.77 17.43 0.17
N GLU A 109 -2.95 17.01 -1.07
CA GLU A 109 -4.26 16.88 -1.71
C GLU A 109 -4.66 15.41 -1.82
N CYS A 110 -5.93 15.13 -1.52
CA CYS A 110 -6.51 13.80 -1.75
C CYS A 110 -7.09 13.72 -3.15
N GLY A 111 -6.66 12.71 -3.92
CA GLY A 111 -7.09 12.51 -5.30
C GLY A 111 -7.43 11.08 -5.63
N SER A 112 -7.79 10.85 -6.90
CA SER A 112 -7.94 9.52 -7.47
C SER A 112 -6.61 9.00 -8.02
N LEU A 113 -6.49 7.69 -8.23
CA LEU A 113 -5.32 7.11 -8.90
C LEU A 113 -5.11 7.66 -10.31
N SER A 114 -6.19 7.92 -11.04
CA SER A 114 -6.12 8.52 -12.38
C SER A 114 -5.59 9.96 -12.35
N ALA A 115 -5.97 10.74 -11.32
CA ALA A 115 -5.45 12.09 -11.14
C ALA A 115 -3.96 12.05 -10.76
N LEU A 116 -3.58 11.16 -9.83
CA LEU A 116 -2.17 10.97 -9.44
C LEU A 116 -1.30 10.53 -10.62
N GLN A 117 -1.78 9.57 -11.43
CA GLN A 117 -1.06 9.11 -12.62
C GLN A 117 -0.88 10.26 -13.62
N SER A 118 -1.95 11.03 -13.88
CA SER A 118 -1.89 12.19 -14.77
C SER A 118 -0.89 13.24 -14.29
N ALA A 119 -0.87 13.53 -12.98
CA ALA A 119 0.05 14.50 -12.39
C ALA A 119 1.52 14.05 -12.42
N SER A 120 1.77 12.73 -12.45
CA SER A 120 3.14 12.20 -12.44
C SER A 120 3.89 12.37 -13.76
N ASN A 121 3.20 12.69 -14.88
CA ASN A 121 3.73 12.66 -16.25
C ASN A 121 4.49 11.36 -16.60
N ARG A 122 4.30 10.29 -15.84
CA ARG A 122 4.88 8.96 -16.10
C ARG A 122 3.86 8.10 -16.82
N ALA A 123 4.33 7.20 -17.67
CA ALA A 123 3.51 6.08 -18.09
C ALA A 123 3.29 5.13 -16.89
N PRO A 124 2.13 4.43 -16.82
CA PRO A 124 1.96 3.34 -15.87
C PRO A 124 3.10 2.33 -16.03
N LEU A 125 3.71 1.93 -14.92
CA LEU A 125 4.75 0.91 -14.95
C LEU A 125 4.15 -0.46 -15.32
N PRO A 126 4.85 -1.27 -16.13
CA PRO A 126 4.44 -2.63 -16.39
C PRO A 126 4.26 -3.41 -15.08
N CYS A 127 3.23 -4.23 -15.03
CA CYS A 127 2.80 -5.02 -13.90
C CYS A 127 3.95 -5.80 -13.22
N HIS A 128 4.82 -6.42 -14.02
CA HIS A 128 5.97 -7.21 -13.58
C HIS A 128 7.10 -6.36 -12.97
N SER A 129 7.10 -5.05 -13.22
CA SER A 129 8.06 -4.10 -12.63
C SER A 129 7.54 -3.46 -11.34
N GLN A 130 6.23 -3.57 -11.07
CA GLN A 130 5.62 -3.05 -9.85
C GLN A 130 5.98 -3.96 -8.67
N ARG A 131 6.96 -3.53 -7.88
CA ARG A 131 7.28 -4.17 -6.60
C ARG A 131 6.50 -3.48 -5.50
N PRO A 132 5.97 -4.24 -4.51
CA PRO A 132 5.56 -3.63 -3.26
C PRO A 132 6.68 -2.72 -2.75
N GLY A 133 6.33 -1.48 -2.39
CA GLY A 133 7.29 -0.54 -1.83
C GLY A 133 8.08 -1.21 -0.71
N ALA A 134 9.39 -0.92 -0.59
CA ALA A 134 10.24 -1.51 0.45
C ALA A 134 9.68 -1.32 1.89
N ARG A 135 8.77 -0.35 2.07
CA ARG A 135 8.08 -0.04 3.33
C ARG A 135 6.91 -0.97 3.63
N LEU A 136 6.16 -1.43 2.61
CA LEU A 136 5.17 -2.49 2.81
C LEU A 136 5.85 -3.79 3.28
N ARG A 137 7.05 -4.07 2.75
CA ARG A 137 7.89 -5.21 3.19
C ARG A 137 8.35 -5.10 4.64
N ARG A 138 8.63 -3.88 5.13
CA ARG A 138 9.05 -3.66 6.54
C ARG A 138 7.87 -3.79 7.52
N ALA A 139 6.67 -3.33 7.14
CA ALA A 139 5.46 -3.43 7.96
C ALA A 139 4.94 -4.89 8.08
N LEU A 140 5.23 -5.74 7.10
CA LEU A 140 4.91 -7.17 7.13
C LEU A 140 5.94 -8.03 7.87
N GLY A 141 6.89 -7.41 8.58
CA GLY A 141 7.95 -8.10 9.30
C GLY A 141 9.07 -8.54 8.35
N GLY A 142 10.15 -7.77 8.33
CA GLY A 142 11.44 -8.24 7.81
C GLY A 142 12.01 -9.32 8.73
N GLY A 143 11.45 -10.52 8.65
CA GLY A 143 12.12 -11.75 9.06
C GLY A 143 12.91 -12.26 7.86
N ALA A 144 14.16 -12.60 8.11
CA ALA A 144 15.00 -13.33 7.18
C ALA A 144 14.28 -14.59 6.67
N SER A 145 14.77 -15.06 5.54
CA SER A 145 14.51 -16.33 4.88
C SER A 145 14.53 -17.56 5.81
N GLU A 146 13.48 -17.78 6.60
CA GLU A 146 13.19 -19.07 7.23
C GLU A 146 11.67 -19.29 7.24
N GLY A 147 11.18 -20.23 6.42
CA GLY A 147 9.84 -20.79 6.61
C GLY A 147 8.92 -20.98 5.40
N TYR A 148 9.30 -20.64 4.16
CA TYR A 148 8.50 -20.98 2.98
C TYR A 148 9.30 -21.82 1.96
N PRO A 149 9.01 -23.13 1.81
CA PRO A 149 9.85 -24.07 1.07
C PRO A 149 9.73 -24.00 -0.46
N TRP A 150 9.29 -22.87 -1.03
CA TRP A 150 9.23 -22.69 -2.49
C TRP A 150 10.10 -21.54 -3.04
N ALA A 151 10.76 -20.77 -2.16
CA ALA A 151 11.57 -19.60 -2.56
C ALA A 151 13.04 -19.92 -2.94
N ALA A 152 13.44 -21.19 -2.95
CA ALA A 152 14.82 -21.60 -3.27
C ALA A 152 14.93 -22.12 -4.71
N ARG A 153 14.92 -21.21 -5.70
CA ARG A 153 15.67 -21.33 -6.97
C ARG A 153 15.41 -20.11 -7.86
N ALA A 154 16.34 -19.17 -7.84
CA ALA A 154 16.71 -18.41 -9.03
C ALA A 154 18.11 -17.84 -8.82
N GLU A 155 18.95 -18.11 -9.81
CA GLU A 155 20.40 -18.13 -9.76
C GLU A 155 21.06 -16.75 -9.66
N SER A 156 22.27 -16.78 -9.13
CA SER A 156 23.28 -15.73 -9.11
C SER A 156 23.64 -15.20 -10.51
N ARG A 157 23.74 -13.87 -10.69
CA ARG A 157 24.67 -13.18 -11.63
C ARG A 157 24.83 -11.68 -11.29
N PRO A 158 25.91 -11.01 -11.75
CA PRO A 158 26.66 -10.03 -10.97
C PRO A 158 26.14 -8.58 -11.03
N LYS A 159 26.57 -7.81 -10.02
CA LYS A 159 26.33 -6.37 -9.84
C LYS A 159 26.96 -5.54 -10.98
N GLN A 160 26.17 -4.66 -11.59
CA GLN A 160 26.67 -3.47 -12.30
C GLN A 160 26.42 -2.21 -11.46
N PRO A 161 27.26 -1.17 -11.56
CA PRO A 161 27.21 0.00 -10.69
C PRO A 161 26.03 0.92 -11.05
N ALA A 162 25.46 1.54 -10.03
CA ALA A 162 24.33 2.46 -10.17
C ALA A 162 24.76 3.75 -10.88
N ALA A 163 24.13 4.05 -12.01
CA ALA A 163 24.17 5.37 -12.61
C ALA A 163 23.44 6.37 -11.70
N ARG A 164 24.12 7.51 -11.45
CA ARG A 164 23.63 8.64 -10.65
C ARG A 164 22.53 9.34 -11.46
N MET A 165 21.26 9.15 -11.11
CA MET A 165 20.16 9.93 -11.68
C MET A 165 19.97 11.21 -10.88
N GLU A 166 20.04 12.33 -11.59
CA GLU A 166 19.78 13.67 -11.06
C GLU A 166 18.34 13.81 -10.58
N GLU A 167 18.19 14.47 -9.44
CA GLU A 167 16.95 14.68 -8.73
C GLU A 167 16.25 15.92 -9.31
N THR A 168 15.33 15.70 -10.25
CA THR A 168 14.41 16.77 -10.69
C THR A 168 13.28 16.89 -9.67
N THR A 169 13.30 17.98 -8.91
CA THR A 169 12.30 18.35 -7.90
C THR A 169 10.92 18.54 -8.54
N LEU A 170 10.00 17.61 -8.28
CA LEU A 170 8.58 17.77 -8.58
C LEU A 170 7.85 18.25 -7.32
N SER A 171 7.38 19.50 -7.37
CA SER A 171 6.58 20.16 -6.34
C SER A 171 5.09 19.90 -6.57
N MET A 172 4.58 18.71 -6.23
CA MET A 172 3.15 18.49 -5.93
C MET A 172 2.97 17.32 -4.95
N SER A 173 2.39 17.61 -3.78
CA SER A 173 2.16 16.67 -2.68
C SER A 173 0.77 16.06 -2.77
N SER A 174 0.59 14.98 -3.52
CA SER A 174 -0.71 14.27 -3.57
C SER A 174 -0.67 12.97 -2.74
N VAL A 175 -1.75 12.64 -2.04
CA VAL A 175 -1.99 11.33 -1.42
C VAL A 175 -3.27 10.74 -2.02
N VAL A 176 -3.23 9.47 -2.42
CA VAL A 176 -4.44 8.77 -2.91
C VAL A 176 -4.91 7.78 -1.87
N LEU A 177 -6.22 7.77 -1.64
CA LEU A 177 -6.90 6.77 -0.83
C LEU A 177 -7.46 5.68 -1.73
N ILE A 178 -7.15 4.42 -1.41
CA ILE A 178 -7.77 3.22 -2.00
C ILE A 178 -8.40 2.40 -0.88
#